data_AF-A0A2X2JSJ7-F1
#
_entry.id   AF-A0A2X2JSJ7-F1
#
_cell.length_a   1.000
_cell.length_b   1.000
_cell.length_c   1.000
_cell.angle_alpha   90.00
_cell.angle_beta   90.00
_cell.angle_gamma   90.00
#
_symmetry.space_group_name_H-M   'P 1'
#
loop_
_entity.id
_entity.type
_entity.pdbx_description
1 polymer ?
#
loop_
_entity_poly.entity_id
_entity_poly.type
_entity_poly.pdbx_seq_one_letter_code
_entity_poly.pdbx_strand_id
1 'polypeptide(L)'
;MPKIVDKNYTEKRLEILDEGEHHIELIALFKTYAINLSILILAIIFIGSYSIATGINQSFSLLLIIAIFIYNAFSYLLKRRRFY
;
A
#
# COMPACT_ATOMS: atom_id res chain seq x y z
N MET A 1 15.20 9.05 20.82
CA MET A 1 14.72 8.63 19.47
C MET A 1 15.04 7.16 19.26
N PRO A 2 14.06 6.30 18.92
CA PRO A 2 14.31 4.89 18.62
C PRO A 2 15.23 4.73 17.39
N LYS A 3 15.89 3.58 17.22
CA LYS A 3 16.74 3.28 16.04
C LYS A 3 15.96 2.43 15.03
N ILE A 4 16.04 2.77 13.74
CA ILE A 4 15.25 2.18 12.62
C ILE A 4 15.33 0.64 12.51
N VAL A 5 16.35 0.02 13.11
CA VAL A 5 16.60 -1.44 13.08
C VAL A 5 15.78 -2.21 14.13
N ASP A 6 15.09 -1.53 15.05
CA ASP A 6 14.27 -2.21 16.06
C ASP A 6 13.06 -2.91 15.42
N LYS A 7 12.86 -4.20 15.75
CA LYS A 7 11.76 -5.03 15.23
C LYS A 7 10.36 -4.44 15.53
N ASN A 8 10.27 -3.65 16.61
CA ASN A 8 9.06 -2.93 17.05
C ASN A 8 9.24 -1.40 16.93
N TYR A 9 10.08 -0.93 16.00
CA TYR A 9 10.38 0.50 15.82
C TYR A 9 9.12 1.34 15.58
N THR A 10 8.17 0.80 14.82
CA THR A 10 6.90 1.46 14.53
C THR A 10 6.05 1.62 15.79
N GLU A 11 5.97 0.60 16.64
CA GLU A 11 5.21 0.64 17.90
C GLU A 11 5.83 1.61 18.90
N LYS A 12 7.17 1.54 19.08
CA LYS A 12 7.89 2.47 19.97
C LYS A 12 7.88 3.92 19.49
N ARG A 13 7.70 4.19 18.19
CA ARG A 13 7.52 5.55 17.67
C ARG A 13 6.10 6.04 17.96
N LEU A 14 5.10 5.20 17.77
CA LEU A 14 3.69 5.49 18.04
C LEU A 14 3.43 5.77 19.52
N GLU A 15 4.10 5.09 20.45
CA GLU A 15 4.00 5.35 21.90
C GLU A 15 4.63 6.68 22.36
N ILE A 16 5.51 7.28 21.56
CA ILE A 16 6.21 8.53 21.91
C ILE A 16 5.51 9.76 21.29
N LEU A 17 4.59 9.53 20.36
CA LEU A 17 3.84 10.58 19.66
C LEU A 17 2.65 11.04 20.52
N ASP A 18 2.48 12.36 20.61
CA ASP A 18 1.33 12.97 21.27
C ASP A 18 0.01 12.55 20.57
N GLU A 19 -1.11 12.51 21.27
CA GLU A 19 -2.39 11.96 20.77
C GLU A 19 -2.84 12.61 19.44
N GLY A 20 -2.51 13.91 19.25
CA GLY A 20 -2.73 14.63 18.00
C GLY A 20 -1.82 14.19 16.85
N GLU A 21 -0.53 13.93 17.10
CA GLU A 21 0.43 13.49 16.07
C GLU A 21 0.17 12.04 15.66
N HIS A 22 -0.25 11.19 16.60
CA HIS A 22 -0.69 9.81 16.33
C HIS A 22 -1.87 9.78 15.34
N HIS A 23 -2.85 10.67 15.50
CA HIS A 23 -4.00 10.75 14.59
C HIS A 23 -3.59 11.22 13.18
N ILE A 24 -2.66 12.19 13.09
CA ILE A 24 -2.14 12.71 11.82
C ILE A 24 -1.34 11.63 11.08
N GLU A 25 -0.46 10.88 11.76
CA GLU A 25 0.30 9.77 11.15
C GLU A 25 -0.62 8.67 10.62
N LEU A 26 -1.65 8.28 11.38
CA LEU A 26 -2.64 7.29 10.93
C LEU A 26 -3.36 7.74 9.65
N ILE A 27 -3.85 8.99 9.62
CA ILE A 27 -4.52 9.57 8.44
C ILE A 27 -3.56 9.61 7.25
N ALA A 28 -2.31 10.03 7.45
CA ALA A 28 -1.29 10.05 6.40
C ALA A 28 -0.99 8.65 5.85
N LEU A 29 -0.94 7.64 6.73
CA LEU A 29 -0.76 6.24 6.35
C LEU A 29 -1.92 5.76 5.49
N PHE A 30 -3.17 5.98 5.91
CA PHE A 30 -4.37 5.63 5.15
C PHE A 30 -4.41 6.31 3.78
N LYS A 31 -4.09 7.60 3.72
CA LYS A 31 -4.04 8.37 2.46
C LYS A 31 -2.97 7.83 1.51
N THR A 32 -1.79 7.50 2.04
CA THR A 32 -0.69 6.92 1.27
C THR A 32 -1.04 5.54 0.72
N TYR A 33 -1.74 4.71 1.51
CA TYR A 33 -2.26 3.42 1.03
C TYR A 33 -3.29 3.57 -0.10
N ALA A 34 -4.22 4.53 0.00
CA ALA A 34 -5.19 4.80 -1.06
C ALA A 34 -4.51 5.27 -2.37
N ILE A 35 -3.45 6.07 -2.26
CA ILE A 35 -2.62 6.49 -3.40
C ILE A 35 -1.91 5.28 -4.02
N ASN A 36 -1.29 4.41 -3.22
CA ASN A 36 -0.65 3.18 -3.71
C ASN A 36 -1.63 2.28 -4.46
N LEU A 37 -2.84 2.11 -3.93
CA LEU A 37 -3.89 1.32 -4.57
C LEU A 37 -4.30 1.92 -5.92
N SER A 38 -4.45 3.24 -5.98
CA SER A 38 -4.78 3.97 -7.22
C SER A 38 -3.68 3.85 -8.28
N ILE A 39 -2.41 3.93 -7.88
CA ILE A 39 -1.26 3.74 -8.79
C ILE A 39 -1.23 2.32 -9.36
N LEU A 40 -1.50 1.30 -8.54
CA LEU A 40 -1.59 -0.09 -9.00
C LEU A 40 -2.70 -0.28 -10.04
N ILE A 41 -3.86 0.34 -9.83
CA ILE A 41 -4.97 0.30 -10.81
C ILE A 41 -4.55 0.96 -12.12
N LEU A 42 -3.92 2.13 -12.06
CA LEU A 42 -3.39 2.80 -13.25
C LEU A 42 -2.35 1.95 -13.98
N ALA A 43 -1.48 1.26 -13.26
CA ALA A 43 -0.50 0.35 -13.86
C ALA A 43 -1.17 -0.83 -14.58
N ILE A 44 -2.22 -1.43 -14.00
CA ILE A 44 -3.02 -2.48 -14.66
C ILE A 44 -3.62 -1.97 -15.97
N ILE A 45 -4.25 -0.79 -15.92
CA ILE A 45 -4.88 -0.17 -17.10
C ILE A 45 -3.83 0.11 -18.18
N PHE A 46 -2.67 0.64 -17.79
CA PHE A 46 -1.58 0.97 -18.70
C PHE A 46 -1.01 -0.28 -19.39
N ILE A 47 -0.68 -1.32 -18.62
CA ILE A 47 -0.13 -2.58 -19.15
C ILE A 47 -1.16 -3.29 -20.02
N GLY A 48 -2.43 -3.32 -19.61
CA GLY A 48 -3.52 -3.89 -20.39
C GLY A 48 -3.68 -3.17 -21.73
N SER A 49 -3.71 -1.83 -21.70
CA SER A 49 -3.81 -1.00 -22.90
C SER A 49 -2.61 -1.19 -23.83
N TYR A 50 -1.40 -1.25 -23.28
CA TYR A 50 -0.17 -1.52 -24.04
C TYR A 50 -0.19 -2.90 -24.69
N SER A 51 -0.64 -3.93 -23.97
CA SER A 51 -0.76 -5.30 -24.49
C SER A 51 -1.74 -5.38 -25.66
N ILE A 52 -2.89 -4.70 -25.55
CA ILE A 52 -3.89 -4.62 -26.63
C ILE A 52 -3.31 -3.87 -27.85
N ALA A 53 -2.66 -2.73 -27.62
CA ALA A 53 -2.14 -1.88 -28.70
C ALA A 53 -0.98 -2.52 -29.46
N THR A 54 -0.10 -3.26 -28.77
CA THR A 54 1.09 -3.88 -29.39
C THR A 54 0.85 -5.31 -29.84
N GLY A 55 -0.23 -5.95 -29.39
CA GLY A 55 -0.48 -7.38 -29.58
C GLY A 55 0.50 -8.29 -28.82
N ILE A 56 1.42 -7.71 -28.02
CA ILE A 56 2.37 -8.46 -27.21
C ILE A 56 1.62 -9.01 -26.00
N ASN A 57 1.74 -10.31 -25.78
CA ASN A 57 1.13 -10.96 -24.63
C ASN A 57 1.80 -10.51 -23.32
N GLN A 58 1.04 -9.79 -22.49
CA GLN A 58 1.45 -9.35 -21.15
C GLN A 58 0.65 -10.05 -20.03
N SER A 59 -0.02 -11.18 -20.32
CA SER A 59 -0.85 -11.88 -19.33
C SER A 59 -0.08 -12.27 -18.06
N PHE A 60 1.18 -12.67 -18.18
CA PHE A 60 2.01 -13.00 -17.02
C PHE A 60 2.29 -11.77 -16.14
N SER A 61 2.66 -10.64 -16.76
CA SER A 61 2.88 -9.36 -16.07
C SER A 61 1.61 -8.87 -15.38
N LEU A 62 0.46 -8.97 -16.05
CA LEU A 62 -0.85 -8.63 -15.49
C LEU A 62 -1.20 -9.51 -14.29
N LEU A 63 -0.95 -10.82 -14.37
CA LEU A 63 -1.22 -11.75 -13.27
C LEU A 63 -0.38 -11.40 -12.03
N LEU A 64 0.91 -11.12 -12.21
CA LEU A 64 1.80 -10.69 -11.11
C LEU A 64 1.30 -9.40 -10.45
N ILE A 65 0.96 -8.39 -11.25
CA ILE A 65 0.50 -7.10 -10.71
C ILE A 65 -0.85 -7.22 -10.00
N ILE A 66 -1.75 -8.07 -10.49
CA ILE A 66 -3.02 -8.37 -9.84
C ILE A 66 -2.79 -9.08 -8.49
N ALA A 67 -1.86 -10.03 -8.43
CA ALA A 67 -1.50 -10.68 -7.17
C ALA A 67 -0.95 -9.68 -6.14
N ILE A 68 -0.08 -8.76 -6.57
CA ILE A 68 0.44 -7.67 -5.73
C ILE A 68 -0.68 -6.73 -5.29
N PHE A 69 -1.63 -6.41 -6.18
CA PHE A 69 -2.79 -5.59 -5.86
C PHE A 69 -3.65 -6.25 -4.77
N ILE A 70 -3.98 -7.54 -4.92
CA ILE A 70 -4.74 -8.30 -3.92
C ILE A 70 -4.01 -8.29 -2.58
N TYR A 71 -2.70 -8.58 -2.57
CA TYR A 71 -1.90 -8.56 -1.34
C TYR A 71 -1.93 -7.19 -0.65
N ASN A 72 -1.79 -6.10 -1.41
CA ASN A 72 -1.86 -4.74 -0.89
C ASN A 72 -3.26 -4.38 -0.37
N ALA A 73 -4.31 -4.74 -1.11
CA ALA A 73 -5.69 -4.50 -0.73
C ALA A 73 -6.06 -5.24 0.57
N PHE A 74 -5.67 -6.52 0.70
CA PHE A 74 -5.89 -7.29 1.93
C PHE A 74 -5.07 -6.75 3.10
N SER A 75 -3.80 -6.41 2.89
CA SER A 75 -2.95 -5.80 3.93
C SER A 75 -3.54 -4.49 4.45
N TYR A 76 -4.12 -3.67 3.56
CA TYR A 76 -4.83 -2.45 3.91
C TYR A 76 -6.08 -2.73 4.75
N LEU A 77 -6.96 -3.64 4.30
CA LEU A 77 -8.19 -3.99 5.00
C LEU A 77 -7.93 -4.62 6.38
N LEU A 78 -6.85 -5.41 6.51
CA LEU A 78 -6.44 -6.00 7.79
C LEU A 78 -5.88 -4.95 8.75
N LYS A 79 -5.05 -4.01 8.26
CA LYS A 79 -4.58 -2.89 9.09
C LYS A 79 -5.74 -2.00 9.54
N ARG A 80 -6.69 -1.67 8.67
CA ARG A 80 -7.87 -0.86 9.05
C ARG A 80 -8.67 -1.48 10.19
N ARG A 81 -8.75 -2.81 10.25
CA ARG A 81 -9.45 -3.55 11.33
C ARG A 81 -8.68 -3.63 12.65
N ARG A 82 -7.39 -3.30 12.66
CA ARG A 82 -6.54 -3.37 13.87
C ARG A 82 -6.40 -2.03 14.60
N PHE A 83 -6.77 -0.93 13.92
CA PHE A 83 -6.68 0.45 14.43
C PHE A 83 -8.06 1.09 14.69
N TYR A 84 -9.15 0.33 14.51
CA TYR A 84 -10.50 0.66 14.94
C TYR A 84 -10.96 -0.40 15.95
#